data_AF-A0A430LDJ0-F1
#
_entry.id   AF-A0A430LDJ0-F1
#
_cell.length_a   1.000
_cell.length_b   1.000
_cell.length_c   1.000
_cell.angle_alpha   90.00
_cell.angle_beta   90.00
_cell.angle_gamma   90.00
#
_symmetry.space_group_name_H-M   'P 1'
#
loop_
_entity.id
_entity.type
_entity.pdbx_description
1 polymer ?
#
loop_
_entity_poly.entity_id
_entity_poly.type
_entity_poly.pdbx_seq_one_letter_code
_entity_poly.pdbx_strand_id
1 'polypeptide(L)'
;MQRPNETWVPLIEKVYVKAPGDYSSLAGGWTSEGLEDITGGITTKLATSDILDTDLFWHMEMTKVNQDFLFRASTGYRESGKGERHDIAEAYAYVVLEARPLKSGQCLVKLRNPWGDARKGIWKGPWSNGSKEWT
;
A
#
# COMPACT_ATOMS: atom_id res chain seq x y z
N MET A 1 14.06 -2.72 8.39
CA MET A 1 14.63 -1.34 8.24
C MET A 1 13.96 -0.34 9.20
N GLN A 2 14.53 -0.11 10.39
CA GLN A 2 14.33 1.13 11.16
C GLN A 2 15.73 1.67 11.43
N ARG A 3 16.02 2.91 11.02
CA ARG A 3 17.29 3.55 11.37
C ARG A 3 17.10 4.16 12.76
N PRO A 4 17.82 3.70 13.81
CA PRO A 4 17.58 4.13 15.19
C PRO A 4 17.68 5.64 15.41
N ASN A 5 18.44 6.33 14.54
CA ASN A 5 18.70 7.76 14.62
C ASN A 5 17.80 8.59 13.69
N GLU A 6 16.82 7.98 13.02
CA GLU A 6 15.90 8.68 12.11
C GLU A 6 14.65 9.15 12.87
N THR A 7 14.58 10.45 13.16
CA THR A 7 13.58 11.01 14.08
C THR A 7 12.40 11.70 13.38
N TRP A 8 12.47 11.93 12.07
CA TRP A 8 11.45 12.71 11.37
C TRP A 8 10.08 12.01 11.34
N VAL A 9 10.03 10.67 11.19
CA VAL A 9 8.75 9.93 11.17
C VAL A 9 8.02 10.02 12.52
N PRO A 10 8.65 9.68 13.68
CA PRO A 10 8.00 9.85 14.97
C PRO A 10 7.59 11.30 15.28
N LEU A 11 8.35 12.29 14.79
CA LEU A 11 8.02 13.70 14.99
C LEU A 11 6.77 14.11 14.21
N ILE A 12 6.64 13.69 12.94
CA ILE A 12 5.43 13.94 12.14
C ILE A 12 4.22 13.26 12.79
N GLU A 13 4.36 12.00 13.20
CA GLU A 13 3.29 11.26 13.89
C GLU A 13 2.84 12.00 15.15
N LYS A 14 3.78 12.49 15.97
CA LYS A 14 3.46 13.28 17.17
C LYS A 14 2.72 14.57 16.86
N VAL A 15 3.08 15.28 15.79
CA VAL A 15 2.40 16.51 15.37
C VAL A 15 0.99 16.18 14.88
N TYR A 16 0.83 15.10 14.12
CA TYR A 16 -0.46 14.65 13.61
C TYR A 16 -1.44 14.29 14.74
N VAL A 17 -0.95 13.61 15.78
CA VAL A 17 -1.71 13.27 17.00
C VAL A 17 -2.10 14.48 17.85
N LYS A 18 -1.36 15.59 17.75
CA LYS A 18 -1.63 16.76 18.58
C LYS A 18 -3.04 17.33 18.34
N ALA A 19 -3.57 17.21 17.13
CA ALA A 19 -4.92 17.65 16.79
C ALA A 19 -6.02 16.79 17.45
N PRO A 20 -6.03 15.44 17.33
CA PRO A 20 -7.01 14.58 18.00
C PRO A 20 -6.78 14.43 19.52
N GLY A 21 -5.59 14.74 20.03
CA GLY A 21 -5.30 14.84 21.47
C GLY A 21 -4.64 13.61 22.09
N ASP A 22 -4.74 12.42 21.48
CA ASP A 22 -4.03 11.21 21.93
C ASP A 22 -3.65 10.25 20.78
N TYR A 23 -2.67 9.38 21.04
CA TYR A 23 -2.21 8.38 20.07
C TYR A 23 -3.26 7.29 19.82
N SER A 24 -4.14 7.03 20.80
CA SER A 24 -5.21 6.05 20.70
C SER A 24 -6.20 6.39 19.59
N SER A 25 -6.40 7.68 19.32
CA SER A 25 -7.27 8.19 18.26
C SER A 25 -6.78 7.85 16.85
N LEU A 26 -5.51 7.47 16.67
CA LEU A 26 -5.01 6.99 15.37
C LEU A 26 -5.35 5.52 15.11
N ALA A 27 -5.71 4.76 16.15
CA ALA A 27 -6.01 3.34 16.00
C ALA A 27 -7.32 3.17 15.21
N GLY A 28 -7.23 2.58 14.02
CA GLY A 28 -8.39 2.31 13.16
C GLY A 28 -8.76 3.44 12.19
N GLY A 29 -7.94 4.50 12.11
CA GLY A 29 -8.11 5.55 11.11
C GLY A 29 -7.95 5.06 9.67
N TRP A 30 -8.51 5.81 8.72
CA TRP A 30 -8.43 5.46 7.30
C TRP A 30 -7.19 6.09 6.66
N THR A 31 -6.42 5.30 5.92
CA THR A 31 -5.25 5.82 5.20
C THR A 31 -5.61 6.93 4.20
N SER A 32 -6.84 6.96 3.70
CA SER A 32 -7.33 8.02 2.82
C SER A 32 -7.38 9.39 3.51
N GLU A 33 -7.84 9.44 4.76
CA GLU A 33 -7.93 10.68 5.54
C GLU A 33 -6.52 11.24 5.79
N GLY A 34 -5.61 10.39 6.25
CA GLY A 34 -4.22 10.80 6.46
C GLY A 34 -3.51 11.25 5.18
N LEU A 35 -3.88 10.69 4.02
CA LEU A 35 -3.31 11.10 2.75
C LEU A 35 -3.82 12.49 2.34
N GLU A 36 -5.11 12.75 2.52
CA GLU A 36 -5.74 14.05 2.25
C GLU A 36 -5.18 15.12 3.19
N ASP A 37 -5.06 14.83 4.48
CA ASP A 37 -4.52 15.78 5.48
C ASP A 37 -3.07 16.17 5.20
N ILE A 38 -2.24 15.23 4.72
CA ILE A 38 -0.81 15.47 4.48
C ILE A 38 -0.56 16.13 3.12
N THR A 39 -1.36 15.81 2.10
CA THR A 39 -1.12 16.25 0.71
C THR A 39 -2.04 17.38 0.26
N GLY A 40 -3.17 17.61 0.94
CA GLY A 40 -4.26 18.46 0.46
C GLY A 40 -4.99 17.92 -0.77
N GLY A 41 -4.71 16.67 -1.17
CA GLY A 41 -5.33 16.02 -2.33
C GLY A 41 -6.73 15.47 -2.03
N ILE A 42 -7.26 14.70 -2.99
CA ILE A 42 -8.54 14.00 -2.87
C ILE A 42 -8.29 12.52 -3.05
N THR A 43 -8.78 11.69 -2.13
CA THR A 43 -8.68 10.23 -2.24
C THR A 43 -9.95 9.65 -2.85
N THR A 44 -9.78 8.74 -3.82
CA THR A 44 -10.87 7.91 -4.35
C THR A 44 -10.60 6.44 -4.05
N LYS A 45 -11.65 5.68 -3.73
CA LYS A 45 -11.57 4.24 -3.50
C LYS A 45 -12.05 3.51 -4.75
N LEU A 46 -11.22 2.60 -5.26
CA LEU A 46 -11.57 1.74 -6.38
C LEU A 46 -11.55 0.28 -5.91
N ALA A 47 -12.66 -0.42 -6.10
CA ALA A 47 -12.67 -1.87 -5.94
C ALA A 47 -12.07 -2.50 -7.19
N THR A 48 -11.12 -3.43 -7.03
CA THR A 48 -10.48 -4.09 -8.17
C THR A 48 -11.49 -4.87 -9.01
N SER A 49 -12.62 -5.29 -8.43
CA SER A 49 -13.75 -5.92 -9.13
C SER A 49 -14.53 -4.97 -10.05
N ASP A 50 -14.43 -3.66 -9.83
CA ASP A 50 -15.28 -2.66 -10.47
C ASP A 50 -14.52 -1.92 -11.60
N ILE A 51 -13.30 -2.38 -11.91
CA ILE A 51 -12.50 -1.86 -13.02
C ILE A 51 -12.95 -2.56 -14.29
N LEU A 52 -13.65 -1.83 -15.17
CA LEU A 52 -14.20 -2.38 -16.42
C LEU A 52 -13.11 -2.72 -17.44
N ASP A 53 -12.11 -1.86 -17.59
CA ASP A 53 -10.99 -2.03 -18.50
C ASP A 53 -9.67 -1.97 -17.71
N THR A 54 -9.12 -3.15 -17.42
CA THR A 54 -7.89 -3.29 -16.64
C THR A 54 -6.66 -2.85 -17.40
N ASP A 55 -6.65 -2.98 -18.73
CA ASP A 55 -5.50 -2.62 -19.56
C ASP A 55 -5.41 -1.10 -19.69
N LEU A 56 -6.55 -0.44 -19.93
CA LEU A 56 -6.64 1.01 -19.91
C LEU A 56 -6.19 1.56 -18.55
N PHE A 57 -6.70 0.99 -17.45
CA PHE A 57 -6.34 1.38 -16.09
C PHE A 57 -4.82 1.25 -15.83
N TRP A 58 -4.23 0.19 -16.36
CA TRP A 58 -2.80 -0.04 -16.26
C TRP A 58 -1.99 1.03 -16.97
N HIS A 59 -2.37 1.33 -18.21
CA HIS A 59 -1.62 2.24 -19.06
C HIS A 59 -1.81 3.72 -18.70
N MET A 60 -2.99 4.10 -18.22
CA MET A 60 -3.33 5.50 -17.94
C MET A 60 -3.09 5.93 -16.49
N GLU A 61 -3.34 5.06 -15.51
CA GLU A 61 -3.29 5.41 -14.08
C GLU A 61 -2.11 4.74 -13.37
N MET A 62 -1.99 3.42 -13.43
CA MET A 62 -0.99 2.69 -12.62
C MET A 62 0.45 3.05 -12.98
N THR A 63 0.75 3.26 -14.26
CA THR A 63 2.08 3.69 -14.74
C THR A 63 2.52 5.05 -14.18
N LYS A 64 1.57 5.85 -13.70
CA LYS A 64 1.81 7.20 -13.15
C LYS A 64 1.95 7.22 -11.63
N VAL A 65 2.11 6.05 -10.99
CA VAL A 65 2.40 5.99 -9.56
C VAL A 65 3.65 6.79 -9.20
N ASN A 66 3.57 7.57 -8.11
CA ASN A 66 4.59 8.51 -7.65
C ASN A 66 4.94 9.63 -8.65
N GLN A 67 4.14 9.82 -9.70
CA GLN A 67 4.23 10.96 -10.61
C GLN A 67 2.99 11.85 -10.43
N ASP A 68 1.84 11.34 -10.86
CA ASP A 68 0.56 12.05 -10.77
C ASP A 68 -0.26 11.53 -9.57
N PHE A 69 -0.08 10.26 -9.19
CA PHE A 69 -0.92 9.59 -8.21
C PHE A 69 -0.14 8.87 -7.12
N LEU A 70 -0.69 8.89 -5.91
CA LEU A 70 -0.26 8.05 -4.79
C LEU A 70 -1.27 6.92 -4.61
N PHE A 71 -0.77 5.69 -4.60
CA PHE A 71 -1.62 4.50 -4.52
C PHE A 71 -1.38 3.71 -3.24
N ARG A 72 -2.48 3.31 -2.62
CA ARG A 72 -2.52 2.37 -1.49
C ARG A 72 -3.43 1.21 -1.84
N ALA A 73 -2.91 0.00 -1.75
CA ALA A 73 -3.68 -1.23 -1.92
C ALA A 73 -4.04 -1.83 -0.56
N SER A 74 -5.21 -2.45 -0.46
CA SER A 74 -5.56 -3.28 0.69
C SER A 74 -6.43 -4.44 0.25
N THR A 75 -6.35 -5.52 1.00
CA THR A 75 -7.28 -6.65 0.92
C THR A 75 -8.57 -6.32 1.69
N GLY A 76 -9.72 -6.71 1.14
CA GLY A 76 -11.00 -6.61 1.87
C GLY A 76 -11.10 -7.62 3.01
N TYR A 77 -12.04 -7.41 3.93
CA TYR A 77 -12.38 -8.38 4.98
C TYR A 77 -13.18 -9.56 4.40
N ARG A 78 -12.84 -10.79 4.79
CA ARG A 78 -13.78 -11.92 4.68
C ARG A 78 -14.67 -11.94 5.92
N GLU A 79 -15.86 -12.53 5.78
CA GLU A 79 -16.83 -12.71 6.87
C GLU A 79 -16.26 -13.42 8.11
N SER A 80 -15.13 -14.11 8.01
CA SER A 80 -14.47 -14.85 9.10
C SER A 80 -13.36 -14.09 9.86
N GLY A 81 -13.17 -12.78 9.65
CA GLY A 81 -12.15 -12.00 10.34
C GLY A 81 -10.74 -12.05 9.71
N LYS A 82 -9.72 -11.54 10.44
CA LYS A 82 -8.33 -11.36 9.96
C LYS A 82 -7.67 -12.69 9.55
N GLY A 83 -7.48 -12.93 8.25
CA GLY A 83 -6.69 -14.03 7.70
C GLY A 83 -5.44 -13.59 6.94
N GLU A 84 -4.87 -14.51 6.18
CA GLU A 84 -3.80 -14.25 5.21
C GLU A 84 -4.22 -14.83 3.85
N ARG A 85 -4.02 -14.07 2.77
CA ARG A 85 -4.24 -14.53 1.39
C ARG A 85 -2.89 -14.67 0.72
N HIS A 86 -2.40 -15.90 0.59
CA HIS A 86 -1.10 -16.17 -0.05
C HIS A 86 0.03 -15.27 0.50
N ASP A 87 0.19 -15.28 1.83
CA ASP A 87 1.17 -14.48 2.58
C ASP A 87 0.94 -12.95 2.56
N ILE A 88 -0.12 -12.44 1.92
CA ILE A 88 -0.58 -11.05 2.05
C ILE A 88 -1.54 -10.94 3.24
N ALA A 89 -1.29 -9.99 4.13
CA ALA A 89 -2.09 -9.78 5.32
C ALA A 89 -3.48 -9.22 4.97
N GLU A 90 -4.54 -9.77 5.56
CA GLU A 90 -5.88 -9.24 5.39
C GLU A 90 -6.09 -7.91 6.15
N ALA A 91 -6.95 -7.05 5.59
CA ALA A 91 -7.27 -5.74 6.14
C ALA A 91 -6.03 -4.87 6.42
N TYR A 92 -5.03 -5.00 5.55
CA TYR A 92 -3.75 -4.36 5.71
C TYR A 92 -3.46 -3.39 4.57
N ALA A 93 -2.87 -2.24 4.92
CA ALA A 93 -2.55 -1.19 3.96
C ALA A 93 -1.13 -1.40 3.40
N TYR A 94 -1.05 -1.63 2.10
CA TYR A 94 0.18 -1.71 1.33
C TYR A 94 0.37 -0.44 0.51
N VAL A 95 1.61 0.05 0.46
CA VAL A 95 1.97 1.18 -0.40
C VAL A 95 2.38 0.64 -1.75
N VAL A 96 1.84 1.20 -2.83
CA VAL A 96 2.31 0.91 -4.20
C VAL A 96 3.49 1.82 -4.49
N LEU A 97 4.66 1.24 -4.69
CA LEU A 97 5.89 1.97 -4.98
C LEU A 97 6.13 2.15 -6.47
N GLU A 98 5.77 1.15 -7.25
CA GLU A 98 6.05 1.13 -8.68
C GLU A 98 5.07 0.20 -9.39
N ALA A 99 4.73 0.55 -10.62
CA ALA A 99 3.92 -0.28 -11.49
C ALA A 99 4.62 -0.32 -12.86
N ARG A 100 4.92 -1.53 -13.37
CA ARG A 100 5.75 -1.69 -14.56
C ARG A 100 5.19 -2.78 -15.49
N PRO A 101 4.84 -2.44 -16.74
CA PRO A 101 4.59 -3.44 -17.77
C PRO A 101 5.90 -4.08 -18.23
N LEU A 102 5.90 -5.40 -18.38
CA LEU A 102 7.00 -6.18 -18.93
C LEU A 102 6.82 -6.39 -20.43
N LYS A 103 7.93 -6.66 -21.12
CA LYS A 103 7.92 -7.02 -22.55
C LYS A 103 7.13 -8.30 -22.84
N SER A 104 6.96 -9.18 -21.85
CA SER A 104 6.15 -10.39 -21.94
C SER A 104 4.64 -10.11 -21.96
N GLY A 105 4.20 -8.86 -21.76
CA GLY A 105 2.79 -8.50 -21.61
C GLY A 105 2.28 -8.59 -20.17
N GLN A 106 3.08 -9.08 -19.22
CA GLN A 106 2.71 -9.11 -17.80
C GLN A 106 2.94 -7.73 -17.15
N CYS A 107 2.05 -7.31 -16.25
CA CYS A 107 2.23 -6.09 -15.47
C CYS A 107 2.58 -6.42 -14.01
N LEU A 108 3.66 -5.82 -13.50
CA LEU A 108 4.13 -6.01 -12.14
C LEU A 108 3.84 -4.79 -11.27
N VAL A 109 3.43 -5.04 -10.03
CA VAL A 109 3.26 -4.01 -8.99
C VAL A 109 4.26 -4.27 -7.87
N LYS A 110 5.07 -3.27 -7.54
CA LYS A 110 5.95 -3.30 -6.38
C LYS A 110 5.22 -2.75 -5.17
N LEU A 111 4.93 -3.63 -4.21
CA LEU A 111 4.27 -3.28 -2.95
C LEU A 111 5.28 -3.15 -1.82
N ARG A 112 4.99 -2.25 -0.87
CA ARG A 112 5.69 -2.14 0.41
C ARG A 112 4.73 -2.36 1.56
N ASN A 113 5.08 -3.29 2.43
CA ASN A 113 4.46 -3.44 3.75
C ASN A 113 5.05 -2.38 4.71
N PRO A 114 4.25 -1.46 5.28
CA PRO A 114 4.74 -0.47 6.25
C PRO A 114 5.38 -1.07 7.50
N TRP A 115 4.98 -2.29 7.90
CA TRP A 115 5.59 -3.02 9.03
C TRP A 115 6.96 -3.63 8.71
N GLY A 116 7.49 -3.42 7.50
CA GLY A 116 8.84 -3.83 7.11
C GLY A 116 9.01 -5.35 7.07
N ASP A 117 10.12 -5.84 7.62
CA ASP A 117 10.53 -7.26 7.58
C ASP A 117 9.73 -8.16 8.54
N ALA A 118 8.50 -7.75 8.90
CA ALA A 118 7.58 -8.63 9.60
C ALA A 118 7.40 -9.90 8.76
N ARG A 119 7.55 -11.08 9.38
CA ARG A 119 7.43 -12.39 8.69
C ARG A 119 6.07 -12.64 8.02
N LYS A 120 5.09 -11.76 8.27
CA LYS A 120 3.71 -11.82 7.79
C LYS A 120 3.42 -10.65 6.85
N GLY A 121 2.62 -10.89 5.83
CA GLY A 121 2.25 -9.85 4.88
C GLY A 121 3.29 -9.60 3.78
N ILE A 122 4.29 -10.47 3.61
CA ILE A 122 5.29 -10.37 2.54
C ILE A 122 4.99 -11.44 1.50
N TRP A 123 4.83 -11.03 0.25
CA TRP A 123 4.57 -11.92 -0.88
C TRP A 123 5.70 -12.94 -1.08
N LYS A 124 5.34 -14.23 -1.18
CA LYS A 124 6.29 -15.35 -1.44
C LYS A 124 6.01 -16.08 -2.76
N GLY A 125 5.07 -15.59 -3.56
CA GLY A 125 4.73 -16.17 -4.85
C GLY A 125 5.66 -15.72 -5.99
N PRO A 126 5.25 -15.88 -7.25
CA PRO A 126 5.99 -15.43 -8.42
C PRO A 126 6.42 -13.97 -8.31
N TRP A 127 7.64 -13.65 -8.75
CA TRP A 127 8.22 -12.30 -8.64
C TRP A 127 8.45 -11.81 -7.20
N SER A 128 8.37 -12.67 -6.19
CA SER A 128 8.87 -12.34 -4.84
C SER A 128 10.40 -12.24 -4.80
N ASN A 129 10.96 -11.81 -3.68
CA ASN A 129 12.41 -11.74 -3.52
C ASN A 129 13.05 -13.13 -3.68
N GLY A 130 13.97 -13.27 -4.64
CA GLY A 130 14.63 -14.56 -4.93
C GLY A 130 13.79 -15.55 -5.75
N SER A 131 12.65 -15.10 -6.29
CA SER A 131 11.81 -15.93 -7.15
C SER A 131 12.52 -16.26 -8.47
N LYS A 132 12.31 -17.47 -8.98
CA LYS A 132 12.89 -17.96 -10.24
C LYS A 132 12.48 -17.12 -11.46
N GLU A 133 11.36 -16.42 -11.38
CA GLU A 133 10.83 -15.58 -12.47
C GLU A 133 11.71 -14.35 -12.76
N TRP A 134 12.63 -13.99 -11.85
CA TRP A 134 13.61 -12.93 -12.08
C TRP A 134 14.80 -13.35 -12.95
N THR A 135 14.99 -14.65 -13.19
CA THR A 135 16.11 -15.26 -13.94
C THR A 135 15.60 -16.01 -15.15
#